data_AF-A0A4Z1B2V6-F1
#
_entry.id   AF-A0A4Z1B2V6-F1
#
_cell.length_a   1.000
_cell.length_b   1.000
_cell.length_c   1.000
_cell.angle_alpha   90.00
_cell.angle_beta   90.00
_cell.angle_gamma   90.00
#
_symmetry.space_group_name_H-M   'P 1'
#
loop_
_entity.id
_entity.type
_entity.pdbx_description
1 polymer ?
#
loop_
_entity_poly.entity_id
_entity_poly.type
_entity_poly.pdbx_seq_one_letter_code
_entity_poly.pdbx_strand_id
1 'polypeptide(L)'
;MSIIRITGEEHITEIEKGWTVFTNEFEAYAGQFSHFTAKNGTVFGTPEKDKDEKLQYFKEGWWSSDAEGNNRITEAKVGETVYFNLEMQHVTEEKKIFIKLYDYDGANFFPDEIEIVRPNPDGTKSEITSVTLNGTRASLPLTLSQGIENFAQNEENDEIELYFENSYESDSLIKLPQAVENYLTVHTCDKKVVKSYKDIGYGRCEFYQFRYNDFMRRHKDCGHVPPNYYYGPMLKMNEATTKFFEIYALTKEMKEAVGMSTAQIKAETRNGVEAKPLLSHSYGFKYCVRFTHVLNPKLSPQGKKWLSKARHDLQKLMEVGLIDYKYEAVYDKIIKSMESTFNKNFESTELEKKEYENEPEKLEEIRTEKKVRYYKNIELINHRFQEFAFATHPDAYNPKAMSELPIKDLALVGLSPDFKEWMGDGAYGTWLQAAIVAANMDYDTLLFSNIEHYRQEENSILRDAWKVIKEAAEKIVNEVWNIVMQEDVTEFVNENSIKNGK
;
A
#
# COMPACT_ATOMS: atom_id res chain seq x y z
N MET A 1 -3.61 -41.59 15.66
CA MET A 1 -4.34 -42.87 15.54
C MET A 1 -5.76 -42.50 15.10
N SER A 2 -6.46 -43.30 14.28
CA SER A 2 -7.87 -43.01 13.94
C SER A 2 -8.78 -44.04 14.57
N ILE A 3 -9.83 -43.59 15.26
CA ILE A 3 -10.86 -44.46 15.83
C ILE A 3 -12.12 -44.28 14.98
N ILE A 4 -12.59 -45.38 14.39
CA ILE A 4 -13.85 -45.41 13.65
C ILE A 4 -14.88 -46.11 14.54
N ARG A 5 -15.97 -45.42 14.86
CA ARG A 5 -17.14 -46.01 15.52
C ARG A 5 -18.34 -45.96 14.57
N ILE A 6 -19.05 -47.08 14.50
CA ILE A 6 -20.33 -47.19 13.78
C ILE A 6 -21.42 -47.28 14.85
N THR A 7 -22.30 -46.29 14.89
CA THR A 7 -23.44 -46.25 15.82
C THR A 7 -24.69 -45.85 15.04
N GLY A 8 -25.63 -46.78 14.89
CA GLY A 8 -26.97 -46.48 14.35
C GLY A 8 -26.97 -45.75 13.00
N GLU A 9 -26.28 -46.31 12.00
CA GLU A 9 -26.10 -45.74 10.64
C GLU A 9 -25.15 -44.52 10.53
N GLU A 10 -24.67 -43.98 11.65
CA GLU A 10 -23.69 -42.90 11.64
C GLU A 10 -22.24 -43.43 11.71
N HIS A 11 -21.38 -42.85 10.86
CA HIS A 11 -19.94 -43.09 10.85
C HIS A 11 -19.22 -41.93 11.55
N ILE A 12 -18.63 -42.20 12.72
CA ILE A 12 -17.86 -41.20 13.47
C ILE A 12 -16.37 -41.56 13.37
N THR A 13 -15.58 -40.63 12.84
CA THR A 13 -14.12 -40.77 12.72
C THR A 13 -13.42 -39.66 13.52
N GLU A 14 -12.59 -40.05 14.48
CA GLU A 14 -11.78 -39.13 15.28
C GLU A 14 -10.32 -39.17 14.80
N ILE A 15 -9.75 -38.01 14.46
CA ILE A 15 -8.44 -37.89 13.79
C ILE A 15 -7.50 -36.97 14.58
N GLU A 16 -6.44 -37.53 15.14
CA GLU A 16 -5.50 -36.81 16.04
C GLU A 16 -4.41 -35.98 15.34
N LYS A 17 -4.19 -36.14 14.03
CA LYS A 17 -3.00 -35.57 13.33
C LYS A 17 -3.35 -34.70 12.10
N GLY A 18 -4.59 -34.26 12.00
CA GLY A 18 -5.10 -33.55 10.83
C GLY A 18 -5.58 -34.49 9.72
N TRP A 19 -6.40 -33.95 8.81
CA TRP A 19 -6.99 -34.65 7.68
C TRP A 19 -7.10 -33.69 6.51
N THR A 20 -7.09 -34.24 5.29
CA THR A 20 -7.31 -33.49 4.05
C THR A 20 -8.48 -34.15 3.33
N VAL A 21 -9.47 -33.36 2.92
CA VAL A 21 -10.65 -33.86 2.21
C VAL A 21 -10.93 -33.06 0.96
N PHE A 22 -11.33 -33.81 -0.07
CA PHE A 22 -11.72 -33.34 -1.38
C PHE A 22 -13.21 -33.64 -1.52
N THR A 23 -14.05 -32.61 -1.54
CA THR A 23 -15.51 -32.73 -1.58
C THR A 23 -16.13 -31.53 -2.30
N ASN A 24 -17.30 -31.74 -2.91
CA ASN A 24 -18.06 -30.67 -3.57
C ASN A 24 -18.78 -29.78 -2.56
N GLU A 25 -19.24 -30.37 -1.44
CA GLU A 25 -19.93 -29.67 -0.36
C GLU A 25 -19.29 -30.07 0.96
N PHE A 26 -19.00 -29.07 1.81
CA PHE A 26 -18.40 -29.27 3.12
C PHE A 26 -19.07 -28.37 4.15
N GLU A 27 -19.62 -28.97 5.21
CA GLU A 27 -20.19 -28.25 6.34
C GLU A 27 -19.38 -28.53 7.61
N ALA A 28 -18.68 -27.49 8.09
CA ALA A 28 -17.94 -27.54 9.34
C ALA A 28 -18.75 -26.92 10.47
N TYR A 29 -18.84 -27.62 11.60
CA TYR A 29 -19.54 -27.15 12.80
C TYR A 29 -18.56 -27.03 13.96
N ALA A 30 -18.47 -25.86 14.59
CA ALA A 30 -17.64 -25.65 15.77
C ALA A 30 -18.30 -26.26 17.01
N GLY A 31 -17.59 -27.12 17.73
CA GLY A 31 -18.07 -27.74 18.98
C GLY A 31 -19.05 -28.91 18.79
N GLN A 32 -19.26 -29.37 17.55
CA GLN A 32 -20.02 -30.58 17.21
C GLN A 32 -19.26 -31.38 16.13
N PHE A 33 -19.83 -32.51 15.68
CA PHE A 33 -19.28 -33.28 14.58
C PHE A 33 -19.45 -32.51 13.26
N SER A 34 -18.36 -32.37 12.49
CA SER A 34 -18.46 -31.86 11.11
C SER A 34 -19.13 -32.92 10.23
N HIS A 35 -20.10 -32.51 9.43
CA HIS A 35 -20.89 -33.42 8.61
C HIS A 35 -20.49 -33.25 7.15
N PHE A 36 -20.18 -34.36 6.48
CA PHE A 36 -20.06 -34.40 5.03
C PHE A 36 -20.91 -35.56 4.52
N THR A 37 -21.73 -35.28 3.51
CA THR A 37 -22.52 -36.30 2.85
C THR A 37 -21.83 -36.70 1.56
N ALA A 38 -21.72 -38.00 1.30
CA ALA A 38 -21.20 -38.50 0.04
C ALA A 38 -22.21 -39.48 -0.52
N LYS A 39 -22.85 -39.11 -1.64
CA LYS A 39 -23.86 -39.93 -2.32
C LYS A 39 -23.37 -41.35 -2.64
N ASN A 40 -22.06 -41.50 -2.87
CA ASN A 40 -21.41 -42.75 -3.25
C ASN A 40 -20.48 -43.32 -2.17
N GLY A 41 -20.59 -42.83 -0.93
CA GLY A 41 -19.71 -43.24 0.18
C GLY A 41 -18.39 -42.48 0.23
N THR A 42 -17.63 -42.72 1.30
CA THR A 42 -16.31 -42.08 1.55
C THR A 42 -15.20 -43.07 1.21
N VAL A 43 -14.23 -42.65 0.40
CA VAL A 43 -13.06 -43.47 0.04
C VAL A 43 -11.85 -42.96 0.82
N PHE A 44 -11.17 -43.86 1.51
CA PHE A 44 -9.93 -43.55 2.23
C PHE A 44 -8.71 -43.93 1.38
N GLY A 45 -7.80 -42.98 1.14
CA GLY A 45 -6.58 -43.21 0.37
C GLY A 45 -6.05 -41.93 -0.29
N THR A 46 -5.03 -42.09 -1.16
CA THR A 46 -4.63 -41.02 -2.07
C THR A 46 -5.77 -40.79 -3.07
N PRO A 47 -6.30 -39.56 -3.22
CA PRO A 47 -7.35 -39.29 -4.18
C PRO A 47 -6.88 -39.69 -5.58
N GLU A 48 -7.76 -40.35 -6.34
CA GLU A 48 -7.56 -40.42 -7.78
C GLU A 48 -7.50 -38.99 -8.29
N LYS A 49 -6.49 -38.66 -9.10
CA LYS A 49 -6.42 -37.37 -9.79
C LYS A 49 -7.79 -37.14 -10.43
N ASP A 50 -8.38 -35.96 -10.24
CA ASP A 50 -9.63 -35.61 -10.90
C ASP A 50 -9.51 -36.05 -12.35
N LYS A 51 -10.48 -36.86 -12.80
CA LYS A 51 -10.55 -37.18 -14.21
C LYS A 51 -10.81 -35.84 -14.86
N ASP A 52 -9.78 -35.26 -15.47
CA ASP A 52 -9.90 -34.08 -16.33
C ASP A 52 -11.22 -34.26 -17.08
N GLU A 53 -12.20 -33.39 -16.85
CA GLU A 53 -13.46 -33.47 -17.55
C GLU A 53 -13.09 -33.66 -19.01
N LYS A 54 -13.52 -34.76 -19.63
CA LYS A 54 -13.15 -35.06 -21.00
C LYS A 54 -13.82 -34.02 -21.87
N LEU A 55 -13.13 -32.90 -22.07
CA LEU A 55 -13.58 -31.82 -22.92
C LEU A 55 -13.76 -32.37 -24.32
N GLN A 56 -14.95 -32.19 -24.88
CA GLN A 56 -15.28 -32.79 -26.15
C GLN A 56 -14.55 -32.10 -27.30
N TYR A 57 -14.34 -30.78 -27.18
CA TYR A 57 -13.82 -29.94 -28.25
C TYR A 57 -12.57 -29.15 -27.88
N PHE A 58 -12.40 -28.75 -26.63
CA PHE A 58 -11.19 -28.04 -26.22
C PHE A 58 -10.08 -29.02 -25.87
N LYS A 59 -8.94 -28.93 -26.57
CA LYS A 59 -7.75 -29.74 -26.26
C LYS A 59 -6.82 -29.01 -25.29
N GLU A 60 -6.56 -27.72 -25.54
CA GLU A 60 -5.68 -26.90 -24.72
C GLU A 60 -5.95 -25.40 -24.93
N GLY A 61 -5.73 -24.60 -23.89
CA GLY A 61 -5.63 -23.14 -23.99
C GLY A 61 -4.41 -22.63 -23.22
N TRP A 62 -3.69 -21.65 -23.77
CA TRP A 62 -2.49 -21.11 -23.14
C TRP A 62 -2.18 -19.67 -23.58
N TRP A 63 -1.47 -18.96 -22.72
CA TRP A 63 -0.96 -17.61 -23.00
C TRP A 63 0.43 -17.65 -23.63
N SER A 64 0.72 -16.69 -24.50
CA SER A 64 2.04 -16.56 -25.15
C SER A 64 2.37 -15.11 -25.50
N SER A 65 3.66 -14.85 -25.72
CA SER A 65 4.16 -13.54 -26.18
C SER A 65 4.17 -13.39 -27.71
N ASP A 66 3.77 -14.42 -28.47
CA ASP A 66 3.76 -14.43 -29.94
C ASP A 66 2.48 -15.04 -30.51
N ALA A 67 2.09 -14.60 -31.71
CA ALA A 67 0.85 -15.03 -32.37
C ALA A 67 0.83 -16.52 -32.73
N GLU A 68 2.00 -17.13 -32.93
CA GLU A 68 2.16 -18.54 -33.26
C GLU A 68 1.99 -19.46 -32.04
N GLY A 69 2.03 -18.89 -30.83
CA GLY A 69 1.85 -19.60 -29.55
C GLY A 69 3.08 -20.39 -29.11
N ASN A 70 4.28 -20.08 -29.62
CA ASN A 70 5.49 -20.86 -29.36
C ASN A 70 6.16 -20.49 -28.01
N ASN A 71 6.11 -19.22 -27.61
CA ASN A 71 6.69 -18.74 -26.37
C ASN A 71 5.60 -18.61 -25.32
N ARG A 72 5.36 -19.69 -24.58
CA ARG A 72 4.37 -19.72 -23.49
C ARG A 72 4.81 -18.82 -22.34
N ILE A 73 3.84 -18.11 -21.77
CA ILE A 73 4.04 -17.22 -20.63
C ILE A 73 2.94 -17.44 -19.60
N THR A 74 3.24 -17.14 -18.35
CA THR A 74 2.29 -17.05 -17.23
C THR A 74 2.35 -15.68 -16.54
N GLU A 75 3.23 -14.79 -17.02
CA GLU A 75 3.41 -13.44 -16.50
C GLU A 75 3.48 -12.45 -17.66
N ALA A 76 2.89 -11.27 -17.48
CA ALA A 76 2.98 -10.14 -18.41
C ALA A 76 2.85 -8.80 -17.68
N LYS A 77 3.06 -7.69 -18.40
CA LYS A 77 2.90 -6.34 -17.87
C LYS A 77 1.78 -5.58 -18.55
N VAL A 78 1.15 -4.67 -17.80
CA VAL A 78 0.21 -3.70 -18.38
C VAL A 78 0.87 -2.95 -19.54
N GLY A 79 0.13 -2.84 -20.65
CA GLY A 79 0.58 -2.24 -21.90
C GLY A 79 1.27 -3.20 -22.89
N GLU A 80 1.61 -4.43 -22.49
CA GLU A 80 2.12 -5.45 -23.41
C GLU A 80 0.98 -6.04 -24.27
N THR A 81 1.31 -6.48 -25.48
CA THR A 81 0.40 -7.31 -26.28
C THR A 81 0.75 -8.77 -26.07
N VAL A 82 -0.20 -9.55 -25.59
CA VAL A 82 -0.11 -11.00 -25.40
C VAL A 82 -1.11 -11.71 -26.30
N TYR A 83 -0.96 -13.03 -26.43
CA TYR A 83 -1.82 -13.86 -27.26
C TYR A 83 -2.37 -15.02 -26.46
N PHE A 84 -3.70 -15.14 -26.45
CA PHE A 84 -4.38 -16.33 -25.94
C PHE A 84 -4.61 -17.31 -27.09
N ASN A 85 -3.99 -18.48 -27.01
CA ASN A 85 -4.07 -19.52 -28.02
C ASN A 85 -4.97 -20.65 -27.56
N LEU A 86 -5.73 -21.18 -28.51
CA LEU A 86 -6.61 -22.33 -28.33
C LEU A 86 -6.23 -23.40 -29.34
N GLU A 87 -6.13 -24.64 -28.86
CA GLU A 87 -6.11 -25.83 -29.70
C GLU A 87 -7.37 -26.66 -29.44
N MET A 88 -8.08 -26.96 -30.52
CA MET A 88 -9.32 -27.70 -30.50
C MET A 88 -9.12 -29.14 -31.01
N GLN A 89 -10.03 -30.01 -30.60
CA GLN A 89 -10.23 -31.36 -31.12
C GLN A 89 -11.67 -31.52 -31.61
N HIS A 90 -11.91 -32.48 -32.49
CA HIS A 90 -13.27 -32.82 -32.96
C HIS A 90 -14.11 -31.65 -33.51
N VAL A 91 -13.46 -30.62 -34.08
CA VAL A 91 -14.10 -29.38 -34.60
C VAL A 91 -15.12 -29.70 -35.70
N THR A 92 -16.30 -29.07 -35.62
CA THR A 92 -17.41 -29.19 -36.59
C THR A 92 -17.30 -28.13 -37.70
N GLU A 93 -18.34 -27.94 -38.52
CA GLU A 93 -18.35 -26.85 -39.52
C GLU A 93 -18.40 -25.46 -38.89
N GLU A 94 -18.89 -25.34 -37.65
CA GLU A 94 -18.92 -24.08 -36.91
C GLU A 94 -17.51 -23.68 -36.49
N LYS A 95 -17.08 -22.46 -36.84
CA LYS A 95 -15.72 -21.97 -36.57
C LYS A 95 -15.65 -20.88 -35.51
N LYS A 96 -16.75 -20.55 -34.84
CA LYS A 96 -16.77 -19.49 -33.81
C LYS A 96 -16.76 -20.10 -32.42
N ILE A 97 -15.83 -19.65 -31.60
CA ILE A 97 -15.76 -19.95 -30.16
C ILE A 97 -16.17 -18.69 -29.42
N PHE A 98 -17.11 -18.80 -28.48
CA PHE A 98 -17.48 -17.70 -27.60
C PHE A 98 -16.50 -17.63 -26.44
N ILE A 99 -16.08 -16.41 -26.11
CA ILE A 99 -15.05 -16.17 -25.10
C ILE A 99 -15.44 -15.01 -24.20
N LYS A 100 -15.06 -15.12 -22.92
CA LYS A 100 -15.17 -14.06 -21.91
C LYS A 100 -13.92 -14.09 -21.04
N LEU A 101 -13.34 -12.93 -20.76
CA LEU A 101 -12.16 -12.78 -19.92
C LEU A 101 -12.59 -12.47 -18.49
N TYR A 102 -11.90 -13.09 -17.53
CA TYR A 102 -12.17 -12.88 -16.12
C TYR A 102 -10.87 -12.68 -15.34
N ASP A 103 -11.01 -11.97 -14.23
CA ASP A 103 -10.06 -11.98 -13.12
C ASP A 103 -10.34 -13.16 -12.18
N TYR A 104 -9.29 -13.69 -11.56
CA TYR A 104 -9.37 -14.81 -10.64
C TYR A 104 -9.02 -14.38 -9.20
N ASP A 105 -10.01 -13.88 -8.48
CA ASP A 105 -9.87 -13.48 -7.07
C ASP A 105 -9.86 -14.67 -6.08
N GLY A 106 -9.69 -15.91 -6.55
CA GLY A 106 -9.78 -17.11 -5.72
C GLY A 106 -11.21 -17.55 -5.41
N ALA A 107 -11.62 -17.53 -4.13
CA ALA A 107 -12.85 -18.17 -3.60
C ALA A 107 -14.13 -17.32 -3.75
N ASN A 108 -14.09 -16.22 -4.50
CA ASN A 108 -15.27 -15.39 -4.74
C ASN A 108 -16.31 -16.14 -5.58
N PHE A 109 -17.58 -16.07 -5.14
CA PHE A 109 -18.71 -16.71 -5.82
C PHE A 109 -19.07 -16.08 -7.18
N PHE A 110 -18.52 -14.91 -7.50
CA PHE A 110 -18.77 -14.17 -8.73
C PHE A 110 -17.43 -13.67 -9.28
N PRO A 111 -16.88 -14.29 -10.33
CA PRO A 111 -15.68 -13.78 -10.99
C PRO A 111 -16.01 -12.48 -11.73
N ASP A 112 -15.07 -11.54 -11.70
CA ASP A 112 -15.23 -10.24 -12.34
C ASP A 112 -14.95 -10.32 -13.85
N GLU A 113 -15.98 -10.07 -14.67
CA GLU A 113 -15.87 -10.09 -16.12
C GLU A 113 -15.15 -8.85 -16.65
N ILE A 114 -14.10 -9.05 -17.45
CA ILE A 114 -13.31 -7.98 -18.07
C ILE A 114 -13.73 -7.83 -19.53
N GLU A 115 -14.32 -6.67 -19.86
CA GLU A 115 -14.71 -6.36 -21.23
C GLU A 115 -13.47 -6.15 -22.12
N ILE A 116 -13.30 -7.00 -23.14
CA ILE A 116 -12.25 -6.83 -24.15
C ILE A 116 -12.83 -6.16 -25.39
N VAL A 117 -12.17 -5.11 -25.88
CA VAL A 117 -12.64 -4.31 -27.02
C VAL A 117 -11.60 -4.21 -28.12
N ARG A 118 -12.01 -4.25 -29.39
CA ARG A 118 -11.17 -3.89 -30.54
C ARG A 118 -11.42 -2.44 -30.95
N PRO A 119 -10.38 -1.63 -31.16
CA PRO A 119 -10.51 -0.34 -31.81
C PRO A 119 -10.82 -0.54 -33.30
N ASN A 120 -11.88 0.11 -33.77
CA ASN A 120 -12.27 0.14 -35.18
C ASN A 120 -11.55 1.29 -35.92
N PRO A 121 -11.41 1.21 -37.25
CA PRO A 121 -10.76 2.26 -38.05
C PRO A 121 -11.42 3.65 -37.95
N ASP A 122 -12.68 3.70 -37.53
CA ASP A 122 -13.47 4.93 -37.33
C ASP A 122 -13.32 5.52 -35.90
N GLY A 123 -12.50 4.89 -35.04
CA GLY A 123 -12.28 5.30 -33.65
C GLY A 123 -13.31 4.75 -32.66
N THR A 124 -14.33 4.00 -33.12
CA THR A 124 -15.25 3.30 -32.22
C THR A 124 -14.61 2.04 -31.65
N LYS A 125 -15.18 1.50 -30.56
CA LYS A 125 -14.73 0.26 -29.92
C LYS A 125 -15.81 -0.80 -30.08
N SER A 126 -15.42 -2.02 -30.46
CA SER A 126 -16.33 -3.17 -30.55
C SER A 126 -15.88 -4.27 -29.60
N GLU A 127 -16.80 -4.75 -28.77
CA GLU A 127 -16.57 -5.87 -27.85
C GLU A 127 -16.15 -7.15 -28.59
N ILE A 128 -15.18 -7.87 -28.02
CA ILE A 128 -14.77 -9.19 -28.47
C ILE A 128 -15.50 -10.24 -27.64
N THR A 129 -16.55 -10.83 -28.21
CA THR A 129 -17.28 -11.94 -27.58
C THR A 129 -16.99 -13.30 -28.24
N SER A 130 -16.22 -13.32 -29.33
CA SER A 130 -15.87 -14.55 -30.04
C SER A 130 -14.54 -14.49 -30.79
N VAL A 131 -13.95 -15.66 -30.98
CA VAL A 131 -12.76 -15.89 -31.82
C VAL A 131 -13.06 -16.92 -32.91
N THR A 132 -12.47 -16.74 -34.10
CA THR A 132 -12.68 -17.63 -35.25
C THR A 132 -11.52 -18.61 -35.38
N LEU A 133 -11.83 -19.88 -35.59
CA LEU A 133 -10.86 -20.95 -35.83
C LEU A 133 -10.23 -20.86 -37.22
N ASN A 134 -8.90 -21.04 -37.25
CA ASN A 134 -8.12 -21.33 -38.44
C ASN A 134 -7.64 -22.80 -38.37
N GLY A 135 -8.36 -23.68 -39.06
CA GLY A 135 -8.18 -25.13 -38.90
C GLY A 135 -8.67 -25.55 -37.51
N THR A 136 -7.77 -26.09 -36.70
CA THR A 136 -8.05 -26.51 -35.31
C THR A 136 -7.52 -25.53 -34.27
N ARG A 137 -7.03 -24.37 -34.68
CA ARG A 137 -6.40 -23.39 -33.77
C ARG A 137 -7.04 -22.02 -33.87
N ALA A 138 -7.04 -21.29 -32.76
CA ALA A 138 -7.34 -19.87 -32.70
C ALA A 138 -6.25 -19.15 -31.89
N SER A 139 -5.99 -17.90 -32.24
CA SER A 139 -5.11 -17.01 -31.49
C SER A 139 -5.78 -15.66 -31.39
N LEU A 140 -5.90 -15.16 -30.16
CA LEU A 140 -6.50 -13.87 -29.86
C LEU A 140 -5.43 -12.91 -29.33
N PRO A 141 -5.10 -11.83 -30.06
CA PRO A 141 -4.26 -10.77 -29.52
C PRO A 141 -5.04 -9.95 -28.48
N LEU A 142 -4.42 -9.71 -27.34
CA LEU A 142 -4.91 -8.87 -26.26
C LEU A 142 -3.84 -7.84 -25.91
N THR A 143 -4.19 -6.55 -25.97
CA THR A 143 -3.31 -5.50 -25.42
C THR A 143 -3.73 -5.24 -23.98
N LEU A 144 -2.80 -5.47 -23.05
CA LEU A 144 -3.01 -5.45 -21.60
C LEU A 144 -3.16 -4.03 -21.03
N SER A 145 -3.92 -3.19 -21.73
CA SER A 145 -4.36 -1.86 -21.30
C SER A 145 -5.85 -1.65 -21.61
N GLN A 146 -6.50 -2.57 -22.34
CA GLN A 146 -7.90 -2.46 -22.73
C GLN A 146 -8.76 -3.26 -21.75
N GLY A 147 -9.66 -2.60 -21.01
CA GLY A 147 -10.56 -3.24 -20.04
C GLY A 147 -9.93 -3.52 -18.66
N ILE A 148 -8.60 -3.64 -18.59
CA ILE A 148 -7.83 -3.99 -17.38
C ILE A 148 -7.61 -2.78 -16.43
N GLU A 149 -7.75 -1.56 -16.92
CA GLU A 149 -7.43 -0.32 -16.17
C GLU A 149 -8.24 -0.14 -14.87
N ASN A 150 -9.43 -0.74 -14.78
CA ASN A 150 -10.31 -0.66 -13.62
C ASN A 150 -10.01 -1.73 -12.55
N PHE A 151 -9.45 -2.87 -12.95
CA PHE A 151 -9.11 -3.99 -12.07
C PHE A 151 -7.74 -3.79 -11.41
N ALA A 152 -6.82 -3.13 -12.12
CA ALA A 152 -5.50 -2.75 -11.62
C ALA A 152 -5.50 -1.80 -10.40
N GLN A 153 -6.68 -1.27 -10.04
CA GLN A 153 -6.88 -0.25 -9.02
C GLN A 153 -7.40 -0.80 -7.68
N ASN A 154 -7.87 -2.05 -7.64
CA ASN A 154 -8.56 -2.63 -6.46
C ASN A 154 -7.82 -3.84 -5.84
N GLU A 155 -6.71 -4.27 -6.44
CA GLU A 155 -5.95 -5.45 -6.05
C GLU A 155 -4.89 -5.11 -4.99
N GLU A 156 -4.92 -5.73 -3.81
CA GLU A 156 -3.91 -5.55 -2.76
C GLU A 156 -2.47 -5.91 -3.24
N ASN A 157 -2.35 -6.66 -4.35
CA ASN A 157 -1.09 -7.24 -4.82
C ASN A 157 -0.51 -6.69 -6.13
N ASP A 158 -1.14 -5.70 -6.80
CA ASP A 158 -0.73 -5.19 -8.13
C ASP A 158 -0.63 -6.29 -9.20
N GLU A 159 -1.40 -7.36 -9.04
CA GLU A 159 -1.43 -8.56 -9.86
C GLU A 159 -2.89 -8.82 -10.23
N ILE A 160 -3.13 -9.26 -11.46
CA ILE A 160 -4.46 -9.63 -11.96
C ILE A 160 -4.27 -11.01 -12.60
N GLU A 161 -5.02 -12.01 -12.17
CA GLU A 161 -4.89 -13.38 -12.67
C GLU A 161 -5.94 -13.66 -13.76
N LEU A 162 -5.52 -13.56 -15.01
CA LEU A 162 -6.43 -13.66 -16.15
C LEU A 162 -6.63 -15.09 -16.66
N TYR A 163 -7.90 -15.42 -16.88
CA TYR A 163 -8.32 -16.63 -17.60
C TYR A 163 -9.52 -16.37 -18.52
N PHE A 164 -9.71 -17.24 -19.50
CA PHE A 164 -10.90 -17.18 -20.37
C PHE A 164 -11.91 -18.26 -20.00
N GLU A 165 -13.19 -17.91 -19.96
CA GLU A 165 -14.28 -18.86 -20.12
C GLU A 165 -14.62 -19.00 -21.60
N ASN A 166 -14.66 -20.25 -22.07
CA ASN A 166 -14.81 -20.58 -23.48
C ASN A 166 -16.02 -21.49 -23.67
N SER A 167 -16.80 -21.23 -24.72
CA SER A 167 -17.96 -22.05 -25.07
C SER A 167 -17.96 -22.37 -26.57
N TYR A 168 -18.20 -23.65 -26.88
CA TYR A 168 -18.29 -24.19 -28.24
C TYR A 168 -19.16 -25.44 -28.24
N GLU A 169 -20.26 -25.42 -29.00
CA GLU A 169 -21.21 -26.53 -29.12
C GLU A 169 -21.72 -27.01 -27.74
N SER A 170 -21.38 -28.23 -27.32
CA SER A 170 -21.77 -28.78 -26.01
C SER A 170 -20.81 -28.46 -24.87
N ASP A 171 -19.60 -27.99 -25.18
CA ASP A 171 -18.66 -27.52 -24.16
C ASP A 171 -19.03 -26.07 -23.81
N SER A 172 -19.41 -25.81 -22.55
CA SER A 172 -19.89 -24.50 -22.09
C SER A 172 -19.16 -24.08 -20.82
N LEU A 173 -18.76 -22.80 -20.76
CA LEU A 173 -18.08 -22.19 -19.59
C LEU A 173 -16.77 -22.89 -19.21
N ILE A 174 -16.02 -23.36 -20.21
CA ILE A 174 -14.74 -24.03 -20.00
C ILE A 174 -13.68 -22.98 -19.66
N LYS A 175 -13.13 -23.07 -18.44
CA LYS A 175 -12.04 -22.22 -17.97
C LYS A 175 -10.71 -22.68 -18.58
N LEU A 176 -10.04 -21.78 -19.28
CA LEU A 176 -8.74 -22.04 -19.88
C LEU A 176 -7.73 -20.91 -19.58
N PRO A 177 -6.46 -21.25 -19.26
CA PRO A 177 -5.90 -22.61 -19.16
C PRO A 177 -6.53 -23.48 -18.06
N GLN A 178 -6.49 -24.82 -18.14
CA GLN A 178 -7.22 -25.66 -17.17
C GLN A 178 -6.65 -25.58 -15.74
N ALA A 179 -5.33 -25.42 -15.63
CA ALA A 179 -4.65 -25.33 -14.35
C ALA A 179 -4.51 -23.86 -13.94
N VAL A 180 -4.91 -23.54 -12.71
CA VAL A 180 -4.91 -22.16 -12.18
C VAL A 180 -3.51 -21.56 -12.16
N GLU A 181 -2.48 -22.37 -11.92
CA GLU A 181 -1.08 -21.95 -11.97
C GLU A 181 -0.61 -21.49 -13.36
N ASN A 182 -1.41 -21.73 -14.42
CA ASN A 182 -1.13 -21.30 -15.78
C ASN A 182 -1.97 -20.08 -16.20
N TYR A 183 -2.78 -19.52 -15.30
CA TYR A 183 -3.45 -18.24 -15.56
C TYR A 183 -2.39 -17.15 -15.78
N LEU A 184 -2.75 -16.10 -16.52
CA LEU A 184 -1.81 -15.03 -16.80
C LEU A 184 -1.82 -14.01 -15.67
N THR A 185 -0.76 -13.99 -14.87
CA THR A 185 -0.54 -12.93 -13.88
C THR A 185 -0.08 -11.67 -14.61
N VAL A 186 -0.90 -10.63 -14.60
CA VAL A 186 -0.57 -9.33 -15.18
C VAL A 186 -0.10 -8.38 -14.09
N HIS A 187 1.16 -7.98 -14.15
CA HIS A 187 1.70 -6.98 -13.23
C HIS A 187 1.31 -5.59 -13.69
N THR A 188 0.62 -4.87 -12.80
CA THR A 188 0.15 -3.52 -13.12
C THR A 188 1.30 -2.54 -13.16
N CYS A 189 2.39 -2.73 -12.40
CA CYS A 189 3.53 -1.81 -12.33
C CYS A 189 4.89 -2.49 -12.48
N ASP A 190 5.93 -1.72 -12.87
CA ASP A 190 7.30 -2.21 -13.00
C ASP A 190 7.91 -2.48 -11.61
N LYS A 191 7.80 -3.72 -11.13
CA LYS A 191 8.32 -4.20 -9.83
C LYS A 191 9.86 -4.19 -9.71
N LYS A 192 10.57 -3.36 -10.48
CA LYS A 192 12.02 -3.15 -10.27
C LYS A 192 12.26 -2.79 -8.81
N VAL A 193 13.22 -3.50 -8.19
CA VAL A 193 13.61 -3.34 -6.79
C VAL A 193 13.68 -1.86 -6.43
N VAL A 194 12.94 -1.49 -5.38
CA VAL A 194 12.92 -0.14 -4.83
C VAL A 194 14.37 0.28 -4.55
N LYS A 195 14.77 1.43 -5.08
CA LYS A 195 16.16 1.89 -4.87
C LYS A 195 16.33 2.38 -3.44
N SER A 196 17.41 1.96 -2.80
CA SER A 196 17.76 2.47 -1.48
C SER A 196 18.44 3.84 -1.57
N TYR A 197 18.10 4.73 -0.64
CA TYR A 197 18.73 6.05 -0.54
C TYR A 197 20.05 6.06 0.25
N LYS A 198 20.46 4.91 0.82
CA LYS A 198 21.61 4.80 1.74
C LYS A 198 22.90 5.48 1.24
N ASP A 199 23.14 5.48 -0.06
CA ASP A 199 24.38 5.97 -0.67
C ASP A 199 24.52 7.50 -0.70
N ILE A 200 23.42 8.26 -0.55
CA ILE A 200 23.41 9.74 -0.61
C ILE A 200 23.47 10.36 0.80
N GLY A 201 23.17 9.57 1.83
CA GLY A 201 23.17 9.95 3.24
C GLY A 201 21.85 10.55 3.72
N TYR A 202 21.32 10.00 4.81
CA TYR A 202 20.05 10.43 5.41
C TYR A 202 20.14 11.79 6.12
N GLY A 203 18.96 12.32 6.45
CA GLY A 203 18.76 13.59 7.12
C GLY A 203 18.56 14.78 6.18
N ARG A 204 18.49 14.58 4.86
CA ARG A 204 18.39 15.66 3.86
C ARG A 204 17.05 15.67 3.12
N CYS A 205 16.59 16.83 2.65
CA CYS A 205 15.24 16.93 2.08
C CYS A 205 15.11 16.28 0.69
N GLU A 206 16.23 16.08 0.01
CA GLU A 206 16.38 15.33 -1.23
C GLU A 206 15.94 13.87 -1.09
N PHE A 207 15.90 13.31 0.13
CA PHE A 207 15.33 11.98 0.38
C PHE A 207 13.89 11.88 -0.14
N TYR A 208 13.04 12.86 0.17
CA TYR A 208 11.64 12.83 -0.25
C TYR A 208 11.51 13.01 -1.76
N GLN A 209 12.40 13.81 -2.37
CA GLN A 209 12.48 13.96 -3.82
C GLN A 209 12.88 12.64 -4.48
N PHE A 210 13.87 11.97 -3.90
CA PHE A 210 14.35 10.70 -4.38
C PHE A 210 13.27 9.63 -4.30
N ARG A 211 12.56 9.50 -3.17
CA ARG A 211 11.46 8.52 -3.03
C ARG A 211 10.32 8.83 -4.00
N TYR A 212 9.96 10.10 -4.16
CA TYR A 212 9.01 10.55 -5.19
C TYR A 212 9.47 10.11 -6.59
N ASN A 213 10.70 10.45 -6.99
CA ASN A 213 11.23 10.11 -8.31
C ASN A 213 11.36 8.59 -8.53
N ASP A 214 11.76 7.83 -7.51
CA ASP A 214 11.85 6.38 -7.59
C ASP A 214 10.47 5.74 -7.77
N PHE A 215 9.48 6.21 -7.02
CA PHE A 215 8.09 5.82 -7.23
C PHE A 215 7.64 6.15 -8.64
N MET A 216 7.82 7.39 -9.09
CA MET A 216 7.37 7.81 -10.42
C MET A 216 8.00 6.97 -11.54
N ARG A 217 9.27 6.56 -11.37
CA ARG A 217 10.00 5.66 -12.25
C ARG A 217 9.43 4.23 -12.26
N ARG A 218 9.05 3.67 -11.11
CA ARG A 218 8.46 2.31 -10.99
C ARG A 218 7.02 2.26 -11.50
N HIS A 219 6.28 3.35 -11.32
CA HIS A 219 4.88 3.48 -11.69
C HIS A 219 4.68 4.26 -13.00
N LYS A 220 5.67 4.26 -13.90
CA LYS A 220 5.59 5.02 -15.16
C LYS A 220 4.46 4.54 -16.09
N ASP A 221 4.12 3.25 -16.05
CA ASP A 221 3.18 2.62 -16.99
C ASP A 221 1.78 2.37 -16.38
N CYS A 222 1.57 2.68 -15.10
CA CYS A 222 0.41 2.18 -14.34
C CYS A 222 -0.45 3.26 -13.66
N GLY A 223 -0.23 4.53 -13.97
CA GLY A 223 -1.09 5.64 -13.52
C GLY A 223 -1.02 6.00 -12.03
N HIS A 224 -0.50 5.10 -11.18
CA HIS A 224 -0.38 5.31 -9.75
C HIS A 224 0.40 6.57 -9.39
N VAL A 225 -0.02 7.20 -8.30
CA VAL A 225 0.57 8.39 -7.72
C VAL A 225 1.25 8.07 -6.38
N PRO A 226 2.36 8.76 -6.06
CA PRO A 226 3.11 8.49 -4.84
C PRO A 226 2.34 8.92 -3.59
N PRO A 227 2.76 8.45 -2.41
CA PRO A 227 2.23 8.93 -1.15
C PRO A 227 2.29 10.47 -1.05
N ASN A 228 1.19 11.07 -0.60
CA ASN A 228 1.12 12.49 -0.27
C ASN A 228 2.22 12.88 0.73
N TYR A 229 2.65 11.93 1.56
CA TYR A 229 3.74 12.10 2.51
C TYR A 229 5.04 12.59 1.86
N TYR A 230 5.36 12.17 0.63
CA TYR A 230 6.58 12.59 -0.04
C TYR A 230 6.49 14.03 -0.53
N TYR A 231 5.68 14.27 -1.57
CA TYR A 231 5.66 15.51 -2.35
C TYR A 231 4.26 16.12 -2.44
N GLY A 232 3.32 15.63 -1.63
CA GLY A 232 1.95 16.11 -1.57
C GLY A 232 1.06 15.48 -2.66
N PRO A 233 -0.24 15.80 -2.63
CA PRO A 233 -1.21 15.34 -3.64
C PRO A 233 -0.82 15.78 -5.05
N MET A 234 -1.10 14.91 -6.03
CA MET A 234 -0.90 15.20 -7.46
C MET A 234 -2.12 15.95 -8.01
N LEU A 235 -2.04 17.29 -8.07
CA LEU A 235 -3.13 18.16 -8.52
C LEU A 235 -3.25 18.09 -10.05
N LYS A 236 -4.45 17.79 -10.57
CA LYS A 236 -4.73 17.77 -12.02
C LYS A 236 -4.64 19.18 -12.59
N MET A 237 -3.95 19.37 -13.71
CA MET A 237 -3.71 20.70 -14.31
C MET A 237 -4.81 21.07 -15.31
N ASN A 238 -5.48 22.19 -15.04
CA ASN A 238 -6.43 22.88 -15.90
C ASN A 238 -6.38 24.39 -15.59
N GLU A 239 -7.23 25.21 -16.21
CA GLU A 239 -7.18 26.67 -16.00
C GLU A 239 -7.38 27.08 -14.53
N ALA A 240 -8.34 26.47 -13.83
CA ALA A 240 -8.66 26.80 -12.44
C ALA A 240 -7.56 26.30 -11.49
N THR A 241 -7.12 25.05 -11.65
CA THR A 241 -6.10 24.46 -10.79
C THR A 241 -4.71 25.04 -11.03
N THR A 242 -4.42 25.60 -12.22
CA THR A 242 -3.18 26.34 -12.48
C THR A 242 -3.09 27.61 -11.61
N LYS A 243 -4.17 28.40 -11.57
CA LYS A 243 -4.25 29.61 -10.72
C LYS A 243 -4.11 29.24 -9.24
N PHE A 244 -4.79 28.18 -8.82
CA PHE A 244 -4.65 27.65 -7.46
C PHE A 244 -3.20 27.22 -7.17
N PHE A 245 -2.56 26.50 -8.09
CA PHE A 245 -1.20 25.99 -7.94
C PHE A 245 -0.17 27.11 -7.75
N GLU A 246 -0.26 28.19 -8.54
CA GLU A 246 0.66 29.33 -8.42
C GLU A 246 0.64 29.98 -7.03
N ILE A 247 -0.53 29.99 -6.39
CA ILE A 247 -0.72 30.56 -5.05
C ILE A 247 -0.25 29.56 -3.99
N TYR A 248 -0.78 28.34 -4.06
CA TYR A 248 -0.77 27.40 -2.94
C TYR A 248 0.24 26.27 -3.03
N ALA A 249 0.97 26.07 -4.14
CA ALA A 249 1.85 24.90 -4.28
C ALA A 249 3.06 24.87 -3.35
N LEU A 250 3.51 26.03 -2.86
CA LEU A 250 4.69 26.16 -2.02
C LEU A 250 4.35 26.93 -0.76
N THR A 251 4.89 26.49 0.38
CA THR A 251 4.82 27.28 1.63
C THR A 251 5.72 28.51 1.54
N LYS A 252 5.50 29.48 2.44
CA LYS A 252 6.35 30.67 2.53
C LYS A 252 7.82 30.31 2.75
N GLU A 253 8.09 29.32 3.59
CA GLU A 253 9.43 28.84 3.92
C GLU A 253 10.14 28.26 2.70
N MET A 254 9.42 27.51 1.85
CA MET A 254 9.99 26.97 0.61
C MET A 254 10.36 28.09 -0.36
N LYS A 255 9.52 29.12 -0.48
CA LYS A 255 9.77 30.28 -1.36
C LYS A 255 10.95 31.11 -0.84
N GLU A 256 10.95 31.47 0.44
CA GLU A 256 11.89 32.45 1.00
C GLU A 256 13.22 31.83 1.48
N ALA A 257 13.17 30.66 2.13
CA ALA A 257 14.36 30.08 2.76
C ALA A 257 15.12 29.11 1.83
N VAL A 258 14.41 28.46 0.91
CA VAL A 258 15.00 27.53 -0.07
C VAL A 258 15.14 28.18 -1.46
N GLY A 259 14.36 29.24 -1.74
CA GLY A 259 14.36 29.90 -3.06
C GLY A 259 13.60 29.10 -4.12
N MET A 260 12.63 28.27 -3.72
CA MET A 260 11.84 27.47 -4.64
C MET A 260 10.80 28.32 -5.37
N SER A 261 10.57 28.01 -6.64
CA SER A 261 9.50 28.58 -7.44
C SER A 261 8.61 27.49 -8.04
N THR A 262 7.34 27.83 -8.29
CA THR A 262 6.37 26.92 -8.92
C THR A 262 6.80 26.47 -10.32
N ALA A 263 7.60 27.29 -11.01
CA ALA A 263 8.16 26.98 -12.33
C ALA A 263 9.16 25.81 -12.31
N GLN A 264 9.80 25.53 -11.15
CA GLN A 264 10.72 24.39 -11.01
C GLN A 264 9.98 23.06 -10.81
N ILE A 265 8.68 23.10 -10.48
CA ILE A 265 7.88 21.90 -10.28
C ILE A 265 7.40 21.40 -11.63
N LYS A 266 7.96 20.26 -12.05
CA LYS A 266 7.62 19.60 -13.30
C LYS A 266 6.22 18.99 -13.22
N ALA A 267 5.52 19.06 -14.34
CA ALA A 267 4.31 18.30 -14.53
C ALA A 267 4.64 16.87 -14.95
N GLU A 268 3.77 15.95 -14.56
CA GLU A 268 3.87 14.53 -14.84
C GLU A 268 2.51 14.06 -15.38
N THR A 269 2.54 13.23 -16.43
CA THR A 269 1.32 12.71 -17.04
C THR A 269 0.95 11.38 -16.40
N ARG A 270 -0.28 11.28 -15.90
CA ARG A 270 -0.84 10.07 -15.27
C ARG A 270 -2.21 9.80 -15.89
N ASN A 271 -2.38 8.63 -16.52
CA ASN A 271 -3.60 8.23 -17.22
C ASN A 271 -4.13 9.30 -18.18
N GLY A 272 -3.22 9.89 -18.97
CA GLY A 272 -3.54 10.97 -19.91
C GLY A 272 -3.83 12.34 -19.27
N VAL A 273 -3.78 12.46 -17.95
CA VAL A 273 -3.99 13.72 -17.21
C VAL A 273 -2.64 14.29 -16.78
N GLU A 274 -2.39 15.53 -17.14
CA GLU A 274 -1.23 16.28 -16.64
C GLU A 274 -1.48 16.69 -15.18
N ALA A 275 -0.53 16.42 -14.29
CA ALA A 275 -0.64 16.75 -12.88
C ALA A 275 0.68 17.26 -12.29
N LYS A 276 0.59 18.10 -11.25
CA LYS A 276 1.75 18.61 -10.50
C LYS A 276 1.63 18.31 -9.01
N PRO A 277 2.72 17.93 -8.33
CA PRO A 277 2.70 17.70 -6.90
C PRO A 277 2.54 19.03 -6.13
N LEU A 278 1.64 19.03 -5.14
CA LEU A 278 1.36 20.17 -4.28
C LEU A 278 2.24 20.13 -3.01
N LEU A 279 3.49 20.59 -3.12
CA LEU A 279 4.53 20.44 -2.08
C LEU A 279 4.14 21.02 -0.72
N SER A 280 3.36 22.09 -0.69
CA SER A 280 2.82 22.69 0.54
C SER A 280 1.92 21.75 1.35
N HIS A 281 1.36 20.72 0.71
CA HIS A 281 0.52 19.69 1.32
C HIS A 281 1.27 18.36 1.50
N SER A 282 2.58 18.33 1.20
CA SER A 282 3.43 17.22 1.62
C SER A 282 3.61 17.25 3.15
N TYR A 283 3.78 16.08 3.76
CA TYR A 283 4.19 16.02 5.17
C TYR A 283 5.72 15.98 5.26
N GLY A 284 6.34 14.96 4.66
CA GLY A 284 7.78 14.72 4.72
C GLY A 284 8.63 15.88 4.18
N PHE A 285 8.42 16.30 2.93
CA PHE A 285 9.23 17.39 2.34
C PHE A 285 8.99 18.74 3.04
N LYS A 286 7.74 19.12 3.29
CA LYS A 286 7.36 20.33 4.05
C LYS A 286 8.07 20.39 5.40
N TYR A 287 7.96 19.34 6.21
CA TYR A 287 8.57 19.33 7.53
C TYR A 287 10.08 19.23 7.49
N CYS A 288 10.65 18.57 6.49
CA CYS A 288 12.09 18.63 6.29
C CYS A 288 12.58 20.07 6.06
N VAL A 289 11.91 20.83 5.18
CA VAL A 289 12.24 22.24 4.94
C VAL A 289 12.09 23.06 6.22
N ARG A 290 10.96 22.91 6.93
CA ARG A 290 10.69 23.64 8.17
C ARG A 290 11.73 23.31 9.26
N PHE A 291 12.03 22.03 9.48
CA PHE A 291 13.04 21.62 10.45
C PHE A 291 14.42 22.14 10.07
N THR A 292 14.79 22.13 8.78
CA THR A 292 16.09 22.62 8.31
C THR A 292 16.25 24.12 8.46
N HIS A 293 15.28 24.90 7.97
CA HIS A 293 15.47 26.32 7.74
C HIS A 293 14.78 27.21 8.78
N VAL A 294 13.78 26.68 9.49
CA VAL A 294 13.03 27.45 10.50
C VAL A 294 13.38 27.03 11.91
N LEU A 295 13.31 25.73 12.22
CA LEU A 295 13.57 25.23 13.58
C LEU A 295 15.06 25.22 13.92
N ASN A 296 15.88 24.57 13.08
CA ASN A 296 17.30 24.35 13.36
C ASN A 296 18.07 25.63 13.74
N PRO A 297 17.89 26.79 13.08
CA PRO A 297 18.60 28.02 13.48
C PRO A 297 18.28 28.51 14.89
N LYS A 298 17.09 28.18 15.42
CA LYS A 298 16.57 28.65 16.71
C LYS A 298 16.97 27.78 17.91
N LEU A 299 17.35 26.53 17.65
CA LEU A 299 17.70 25.55 18.67
C LEU A 299 19.09 25.82 19.29
N SER A 300 19.27 25.34 20.52
CA SER A 300 20.59 25.26 21.16
C SER A 300 21.55 24.34 20.36
N PRO A 301 22.88 24.35 20.65
CA PRO A 301 23.81 23.39 20.05
C PRO A 301 23.40 21.92 20.24
N GLN A 302 22.85 21.60 21.42
CA GLN A 302 22.35 20.25 21.73
C GLN A 302 21.09 19.93 20.93
N GLY A 303 20.14 20.86 20.86
CA GLY A 303 18.94 20.73 20.04
C GLY A 303 19.24 20.55 18.56
N LYS A 304 20.24 21.27 18.01
CA LYS A 304 20.71 21.10 16.63
C LYS A 304 21.28 19.70 16.38
N LYS A 305 22.10 19.20 17.31
CA LYS A 305 22.66 17.84 17.24
C LYS A 305 21.55 16.78 17.29
N TRP A 306 20.60 16.95 18.21
CA TRP A 306 19.42 16.08 18.30
C TRP A 306 18.61 16.13 17.00
N LEU A 307 18.26 17.30 16.49
CA LEU A 307 17.45 17.45 15.28
C LEU A 307 18.11 16.84 14.05
N SER A 308 19.44 16.99 13.92
CA SER A 308 20.21 16.32 12.86
C SER A 308 20.09 14.80 12.95
N LYS A 309 20.15 14.23 14.16
CA LYS A 309 20.00 12.79 14.38
C LYS A 309 18.57 12.33 14.12
N ALA A 310 17.58 13.05 14.65
CA ALA A 310 16.17 12.74 14.47
C ALA A 310 15.78 12.69 12.98
N ARG A 311 16.21 13.67 12.18
CA ARG A 311 15.97 13.67 10.73
C ARG A 311 16.64 12.52 10.01
N HIS A 312 17.86 12.17 10.42
CA HIS A 312 18.58 11.02 9.87
C HIS A 312 17.81 9.73 10.16
N ASP A 313 17.37 9.55 11.41
CA ASP A 313 16.68 8.34 11.85
C ASP A 313 15.28 8.22 11.25
N LEU A 314 14.52 9.31 11.11
CA LEU A 314 13.23 9.32 10.41
C LEU A 314 13.37 8.67 9.02
N GLN A 315 14.33 9.13 8.21
CA GLN A 315 14.52 8.62 6.86
C GLN A 315 15.06 7.20 6.83
N LYS A 316 15.94 6.85 7.78
CA LYS A 316 16.45 5.48 7.93
C LYS A 316 15.33 4.50 8.28
N LEU A 317 14.47 4.82 9.23
CA LEU A 317 13.34 3.97 9.65
C LEU A 317 12.32 3.81 8.53
N MET A 318 12.07 4.88 7.74
CA MET A 318 11.27 4.77 6.52
C MET A 318 11.83 3.70 5.58
N GLU A 319 13.14 3.65 5.36
CA GLU A 319 13.75 2.62 4.50
C GLU A 319 13.70 1.21 5.09
N VAL A 320 13.76 1.06 6.42
CA VAL A 320 13.57 -0.25 7.09
C VAL A 320 12.17 -0.80 6.83
N GLY A 321 11.14 0.06 6.81
CA GLY A 321 9.79 -0.36 6.43
C GLY A 321 9.65 -0.60 4.92
N LEU A 322 10.20 0.28 4.09
CA LEU A 322 9.93 0.28 2.64
C LEU A 322 10.79 -0.68 1.80
N ILE A 323 12.02 -0.94 2.25
CA ILE A 323 12.96 -1.82 1.55
C ILE A 323 13.04 -3.17 2.26
N ASP A 324 13.18 -3.14 3.57
CA ASP A 324 13.49 -4.34 4.34
C ASP A 324 12.23 -5.04 4.87
N TYR A 325 11.05 -4.39 4.81
CA TYR A 325 9.76 -4.85 5.33
C TYR A 325 9.78 -5.25 6.81
N LYS A 326 10.63 -4.58 7.60
CA LYS A 326 10.99 -5.01 8.96
C LYS A 326 10.72 -4.00 10.05
N TYR A 327 10.19 -2.82 9.73
CA TYR A 327 9.99 -1.80 10.75
C TYR A 327 8.91 -2.27 11.75
N GLU A 328 9.23 -2.14 13.02
CA GLU A 328 8.30 -2.25 14.15
C GLU A 328 8.57 -1.07 15.08
N ALA A 329 7.50 -0.46 15.59
CA ALA A 329 7.63 0.66 16.50
C ALA A 329 8.14 0.19 17.86
N VAL A 330 9.25 0.74 18.34
CA VAL A 330 9.77 0.50 19.68
C VAL A 330 8.93 1.25 20.71
N TYR A 331 8.65 2.52 20.43
CA TYR A 331 7.76 3.35 21.23
C TYR A 331 6.35 3.34 20.64
N ASP A 332 5.61 2.28 20.93
CA ASP A 332 4.26 2.04 20.37
C ASP A 332 3.12 2.23 21.39
N LYS A 333 3.44 2.40 22.68
CA LYS A 333 2.47 2.43 23.78
C LYS A 333 2.69 3.64 24.70
N ILE A 334 1.59 4.30 25.07
CA ILE A 334 1.57 5.35 26.12
C ILE A 334 1.37 4.71 27.50
N ILE A 335 0.44 3.75 27.59
CA ILE A 335 0.11 3.00 28.81
C ILE A 335 -0.02 1.52 28.42
N LYS A 336 0.37 0.59 29.31
CA LYS A 336 0.32 -0.87 29.06
C LYS A 336 -1.04 -1.39 28.56
N SER A 337 -2.15 -0.69 28.84
CA SER A 337 -3.52 -1.09 28.53
C SER A 337 -4.10 -0.49 27.23
N MET A 338 -3.33 0.26 26.44
CA MET A 338 -3.86 0.80 25.18
C MET A 338 -4.03 -0.28 24.10
N GLU A 339 -5.24 -0.34 23.54
CA GLU A 339 -5.63 -1.28 22.48
C GLU A 339 -5.42 -0.74 21.06
N SER A 340 -4.92 0.47 20.85
CA SER A 340 -4.62 0.95 19.48
C SER A 340 -3.14 1.29 19.40
N THR A 341 -2.37 0.41 18.78
CA THR A 341 -0.92 0.54 18.62
C THR A 341 -0.56 0.09 17.20
N PHE A 342 0.47 0.71 16.61
CA PHE A 342 0.87 0.43 15.24
C PHE A 342 1.26 -1.04 15.05
N ASN A 343 1.93 -1.66 16.03
CA ASN A 343 2.37 -3.04 15.92
C ASN A 343 1.22 -4.06 15.93
N LYS A 344 -0.02 -3.66 16.26
CA LYS A 344 -1.19 -4.53 16.12
C LYS A 344 -1.44 -4.97 14.69
N ASN A 345 -1.00 -4.19 13.71
CA ASN A 345 -1.04 -4.55 12.30
C ASN A 345 -0.31 -5.87 11.97
N PHE A 346 0.58 -6.33 12.87
CA PHE A 346 1.36 -7.55 12.71
C PHE A 346 0.95 -8.66 13.70
N GLU A 347 0.07 -8.36 14.67
CA GLU A 347 -0.29 -9.32 15.70
C GLU A 347 -1.16 -10.46 15.14
N SER A 348 -0.96 -11.66 15.69
CA SER A 348 -1.84 -12.80 15.41
C SER A 348 -3.25 -12.53 15.94
N THR A 349 -4.26 -13.01 15.24
CA THR A 349 -5.65 -12.93 15.68
C THR A 349 -5.89 -13.83 16.89
N GLU A 350 -6.97 -13.60 17.64
CA GLU A 350 -7.32 -14.48 18.78
C GLU A 350 -7.59 -15.93 18.34
N LEU A 351 -8.07 -16.12 17.11
CA LEU A 351 -8.24 -17.47 16.54
C LEU A 351 -6.89 -18.14 16.27
N GLU A 352 -5.96 -17.44 15.60
CA GLU A 352 -4.60 -17.94 15.34
C GLU A 352 -3.86 -18.23 16.65
N LYS A 353 -3.98 -17.36 17.66
CA LYS A 353 -3.39 -17.57 18.99
C LYS A 353 -3.93 -18.82 19.68
N LYS A 354 -5.21 -19.11 19.52
CA LYS A 354 -5.85 -20.31 20.11
C LYS A 354 -5.49 -21.57 19.33
N GLU A 355 -5.39 -21.48 18.01
CA GLU A 355 -5.01 -22.61 17.14
C GLU A 355 -3.55 -23.03 17.37
N TYR A 356 -2.64 -22.05 17.47
CA TYR A 356 -1.20 -22.27 17.62
C TYR A 356 -0.68 -21.97 19.02
N GLU A 357 -1.52 -22.10 20.05
CA GLU A 357 -1.18 -21.76 21.45
C GLU A 357 0.09 -22.46 21.94
N ASN A 358 0.33 -23.69 21.47
CA ASN A 358 1.50 -24.50 21.83
C ASN A 358 2.65 -24.44 20.80
N GLU A 359 2.55 -23.59 19.77
CA GLU A 359 3.51 -23.50 18.67
C GLU A 359 3.97 -22.04 18.45
N PRO A 360 4.77 -21.47 19.39
CA PRO A 360 5.16 -20.05 19.34
C PRO A 360 5.96 -19.68 18.08
N GLU A 361 6.69 -20.63 17.49
CA GLU A 361 7.43 -20.43 16.24
C GLU A 361 6.47 -20.14 15.07
N LYS A 362 5.32 -20.82 15.00
CA LYS A 362 4.29 -20.56 13.98
C LYS A 362 3.63 -19.20 14.15
N LEU A 363 3.40 -18.77 15.40
CA LEU A 363 2.86 -17.43 15.66
C LEU A 363 3.83 -16.33 15.19
N GLU A 364 5.14 -16.54 15.35
CA GLU A 364 6.16 -15.60 14.86
C GLU A 364 6.29 -15.61 13.33
N GLU A 365 6.13 -16.79 12.69
CA GLU A 365 6.06 -16.91 11.23
C GLU A 365 4.85 -16.11 10.68
N ILE A 366 3.65 -16.33 11.24
CA ILE A 366 2.43 -15.58 10.90
C ILE A 366 2.64 -14.07 11.09
N ARG A 367 3.24 -13.65 12.22
CA ARG A 367 3.57 -12.23 12.48
C ARG A 367 4.49 -11.67 11.39
N THR A 368 5.50 -12.43 10.99
CA THR A 368 6.46 -12.04 9.96
C THR A 368 5.79 -11.91 8.60
N GLU A 369 4.94 -12.86 8.23
CA GLU A 369 4.15 -12.82 6.98
C GLU A 369 3.21 -11.62 6.93
N LYS A 370 2.47 -11.37 8.02
CA LYS A 370 1.58 -10.19 8.12
C LYS A 370 2.34 -8.89 7.99
N LYS A 371 3.55 -8.81 8.56
CA LYS A 371 4.41 -7.63 8.44
C LYS A 371 4.90 -7.42 7.01
N VAL A 372 5.36 -8.47 6.34
CA VAL A 372 5.73 -8.39 4.92
C VAL A 372 4.52 -7.95 4.08
N ARG A 373 3.35 -8.55 4.31
CA ARG A 373 2.10 -8.15 3.66
C ARG A 373 1.73 -6.70 3.93
N TYR A 374 1.98 -6.20 5.15
CA TYR A 374 1.65 -4.83 5.51
C TYR A 374 2.47 -3.80 4.73
N TYR A 375 3.76 -4.06 4.55
CA TYR A 375 4.65 -3.15 3.84
C TYR A 375 4.64 -3.35 2.33
N LYS A 376 4.23 -4.53 1.84
CA LYS A 376 4.03 -4.77 0.40
C LYS A 376 3.06 -3.71 -0.13
N ASN A 377 3.47 -3.02 -1.19
CA ASN A 377 2.68 -1.97 -1.86
C ASN A 377 2.18 -0.83 -0.95
N ILE A 378 2.77 -0.64 0.24
CA ILE A 378 2.33 0.39 1.19
C ILE A 378 2.34 1.81 0.59
N GLU A 379 3.20 2.07 -0.39
CA GLU A 379 3.27 3.35 -1.11
C GLU A 379 2.06 3.65 -2.00
N LEU A 380 1.20 2.66 -2.26
CA LEU A 380 -0.05 2.87 -2.99
C LEU A 380 -1.18 3.32 -2.07
N ILE A 381 -1.08 3.02 -0.77
CA ILE A 381 -2.15 3.22 0.20
C ILE A 381 -1.81 4.42 1.10
N ASN A 382 -2.26 5.61 0.71
CA ASN A 382 -1.91 6.88 1.38
C ASN A 382 -2.12 6.86 2.91
N HIS A 383 -3.26 6.36 3.39
CA HIS A 383 -3.57 6.37 4.83
C HIS A 383 -2.66 5.42 5.62
N ARG A 384 -2.41 4.21 5.08
CA ARG A 384 -1.52 3.20 5.67
C ARG A 384 -0.06 3.66 5.65
N PHE A 385 0.36 4.29 4.56
CA PHE A 385 1.67 4.90 4.46
C PHE A 385 1.86 5.99 5.52
N GLN A 386 0.86 6.84 5.72
CA GLN A 386 0.90 7.89 6.72
C GLN A 386 0.95 7.31 8.14
N GLU A 387 0.15 6.29 8.44
CA GLU A 387 0.17 5.57 9.72
C GLU A 387 1.57 5.02 10.01
N PHE A 388 2.17 4.29 9.06
CA PHE A 388 3.54 3.81 9.14
C PHE A 388 4.53 4.94 9.36
N ALA A 389 4.48 5.99 8.53
CA ALA A 389 5.41 7.10 8.65
C ALA A 389 5.33 7.75 10.04
N PHE A 390 4.12 7.92 10.57
CA PHE A 390 3.87 8.49 11.89
C PHE A 390 4.40 7.58 13.01
N ALA A 391 4.28 6.26 12.87
CA ALA A 391 4.82 5.30 13.82
C ALA A 391 6.36 5.39 13.94
N THR A 392 7.07 5.89 12.93
CA THR A 392 8.54 6.12 12.99
C THR A 392 8.96 7.33 13.84
N HIS A 393 8.05 8.26 14.13
CA HIS A 393 8.42 9.55 14.74
C HIS A 393 8.92 9.39 16.18
N PRO A 394 8.22 8.66 17.08
CA PRO A 394 8.72 8.43 18.43
C PRO A 394 10.11 7.79 18.45
N ASP A 395 10.33 6.75 17.64
CA ASP A 395 11.60 6.04 17.55
C ASP A 395 12.73 6.93 17.02
N ALA A 396 12.46 7.73 16.00
CA ALA A 396 13.44 8.66 15.45
C ALA A 396 13.74 9.83 16.40
N TYR A 397 12.73 10.34 17.10
CA TYR A 397 12.90 11.41 18.09
C TYR A 397 13.68 10.93 19.30
N ASN A 398 13.57 9.64 19.65
CA ASN A 398 14.25 9.02 20.78
C ASN A 398 13.97 9.80 22.08
N PRO A 399 12.88 9.48 22.79
CA PRO A 399 12.45 10.20 24.00
C PRO A 399 13.55 10.34 25.06
N LYS A 400 14.43 9.32 25.19
CA LYS A 400 15.58 9.40 26.10
C LYS A 400 16.57 10.49 25.69
N ALA A 401 16.91 10.57 24.40
CA ALA A 401 17.76 11.65 23.89
C ALA A 401 17.07 13.03 23.96
N MET A 402 15.74 13.09 23.73
CA MET A 402 14.97 14.32 23.93
C MET A 402 14.97 14.79 25.38
N SER A 403 15.10 13.87 26.34
CA SER A 403 15.13 14.20 27.77
C SER A 403 16.34 15.01 28.15
N GLU A 404 17.41 15.01 27.35
CA GLU A 404 18.57 15.84 27.62
C GLU A 404 18.40 17.29 27.14
N LEU A 405 17.33 17.60 26.39
CA LEU A 405 17.16 18.91 25.75
C LEU A 405 16.71 20.01 26.73
N PRO A 406 17.13 21.27 26.49
CA PRO A 406 16.55 22.42 27.17
C PRO A 406 15.04 22.51 26.92
N ILE A 407 14.27 22.91 27.95
CA ILE A 407 12.81 23.07 27.87
C ILE A 407 12.39 23.99 26.71
N LYS A 408 13.20 25.02 26.42
CA LYS A 408 12.97 25.89 25.27
C LYS A 408 13.03 25.15 23.94
N ASP A 409 14.02 24.27 23.76
CA ASP A 409 14.15 23.49 22.53
C ASP A 409 12.97 22.53 22.38
N LEU A 410 12.56 21.87 23.48
CA LEU A 410 11.37 21.02 23.51
C LEU A 410 10.10 21.79 23.14
N ALA A 411 9.93 23.00 23.66
CA ALA A 411 8.79 23.86 23.33
C ALA A 411 8.81 24.28 21.85
N LEU A 412 9.98 24.65 21.31
CA LEU A 412 10.12 24.99 19.89
C LEU A 412 9.81 23.80 18.97
N VAL A 413 10.22 22.59 19.35
CA VAL A 413 9.86 21.35 18.66
C VAL A 413 8.34 21.13 18.68
N GLY A 414 7.71 21.23 19.86
CA GLY A 414 6.24 21.10 19.99
C GLY A 414 5.45 22.16 19.22
N LEU A 415 6.03 23.34 19.03
CA LEU A 415 5.44 24.42 18.22
C LEU A 415 5.72 24.29 16.71
N SER A 416 6.44 23.28 16.25
CA SER A 416 6.81 23.15 14.83
C SER A 416 5.68 22.66 13.90
N PRO A 417 4.79 21.71 14.29
CA PRO A 417 3.67 21.29 13.46
C PRO A 417 2.64 22.40 13.26
N ASP A 418 2.01 22.52 12.09
CA ASP A 418 0.92 23.49 11.84
C ASP A 418 -0.21 23.35 12.87
N PHE A 419 -0.85 24.45 13.29
CA PHE A 419 -1.98 24.44 14.23
C PHE A 419 -3.15 23.56 13.75
N LYS A 420 -3.39 23.52 12.43
CA LYS A 420 -4.38 22.61 11.84
C LYS A 420 -4.05 21.14 12.11
N GLU A 421 -2.77 20.77 12.20
CA GLU A 421 -2.38 19.39 12.51
C GLU A 421 -2.58 19.04 13.98
N TRP A 422 -2.89 20.00 14.85
CA TRP A 422 -3.32 19.79 16.23
C TRP A 422 -4.85 19.81 16.41
N MET A 423 -5.60 20.33 15.43
CA MET A 423 -7.04 20.61 15.56
C MET A 423 -7.94 20.07 14.42
N GLY A 424 -7.38 19.59 13.31
CA GLY A 424 -8.11 19.03 12.15
C GLY A 424 -7.97 17.52 11.99
N ASP A 425 -8.23 16.98 10.80
CA ASP A 425 -8.31 15.52 10.55
C ASP A 425 -7.03 14.71 10.85
N GLY A 426 -5.88 15.37 11.02
CA GLY A 426 -4.61 14.76 11.44
C GLY A 426 -4.30 14.88 12.95
N ALA A 427 -5.16 15.54 13.72
CA ALA A 427 -4.93 15.89 15.13
C ALA A 427 -4.65 14.67 16.01
N TYR A 428 -5.41 13.60 15.83
CA TYR A 428 -5.24 12.39 16.63
C TYR A 428 -3.83 11.82 16.51
N GLY A 429 -3.29 11.72 15.28
CA GLY A 429 -1.93 11.22 15.05
C GLY A 429 -0.86 12.11 15.67
N THR A 430 -0.97 13.43 15.51
CA THR A 430 -0.03 14.41 16.10
C THR A 430 -0.05 14.35 17.63
N TRP A 431 -1.23 14.34 18.25
CA TRP A 431 -1.39 14.22 19.71
C TRP A 431 -0.88 12.89 20.23
N LEU A 432 -1.15 11.79 19.53
CA LEU A 432 -0.69 10.46 19.89
C LEU A 432 0.85 10.39 19.89
N GLN A 433 1.51 10.88 18.84
CA GLN A 433 2.97 10.93 18.77
C GLN A 433 3.56 11.75 19.93
N ALA A 434 3.03 12.96 20.17
CA ALA A 434 3.50 13.82 21.25
C ALA A 434 3.32 13.17 22.62
N ALA A 435 2.19 12.49 22.84
CA ALA A 435 1.91 11.78 24.07
C ALA A 435 2.81 10.54 24.27
N ILE A 436 3.06 9.75 23.21
CA ILE A 436 4.00 8.62 23.25
C ILE A 436 5.40 9.10 23.61
N VAL A 437 5.88 10.16 22.93
CA VAL A 437 7.21 10.71 23.19
C VAL A 437 7.30 11.19 24.64
N ALA A 438 6.37 12.04 25.08
CA ALA A 438 6.36 12.58 26.43
C ALA A 438 6.32 11.48 27.50
N ALA A 439 5.44 10.47 27.35
CA ALA A 439 5.32 9.37 28.30
C ALA A 439 6.59 8.51 28.42
N ASN A 440 7.45 8.52 27.40
CA ASN A 440 8.68 7.73 27.36
C ASN A 440 9.95 8.56 27.64
N MET A 441 9.82 9.84 27.99
CA MET A 441 10.95 10.67 28.43
C MET A 441 11.42 10.29 29.84
N ASP A 442 12.72 10.46 30.07
CA ASP A 442 13.35 10.37 31.38
C ASP A 442 13.30 11.75 32.06
N TYR A 443 12.32 11.92 32.95
CA TYR A 443 12.07 13.19 33.63
C TYR A 443 13.16 13.57 34.64
N ASP A 444 13.90 12.60 35.19
CA ASP A 444 15.03 12.90 36.07
C ASP A 444 16.16 13.51 35.24
N THR A 445 16.51 12.88 34.12
CA THR A 445 17.49 13.41 33.16
C THR A 445 17.07 14.78 32.63
N LEU A 446 15.78 14.99 32.35
CA LEU A 446 15.23 16.29 31.92
C LEU A 446 15.42 17.37 32.97
N LEU A 447 15.09 17.07 34.23
CA LEU A 447 15.26 18.01 35.33
C LEU A 447 16.73 18.38 35.53
N PHE A 448 17.61 17.38 35.59
CA PHE A 448 19.05 17.61 35.83
C PHE A 448 19.71 18.38 34.68
N SER A 449 19.43 18.03 33.43
CA SER A 449 19.98 18.71 32.25
C SER A 449 19.57 20.18 32.21
N ASN A 450 18.32 20.48 32.56
CA ASN A 450 17.83 21.86 32.59
C ASN A 450 18.40 22.66 33.77
N ILE A 451 18.56 22.06 34.96
CA ILE A 451 19.23 22.72 36.09
C ILE A 451 20.66 23.10 35.71
N GLU A 452 21.40 22.21 35.05
CA GLU A 452 22.77 22.47 34.62
C GLU A 452 22.83 23.58 33.56
N HIS A 453 21.97 23.48 32.53
CA HIS A 453 21.89 24.45 31.45
C HIS A 453 21.66 25.89 31.94
N TYR A 454 20.65 26.10 32.80
CA TYR A 454 20.34 27.44 33.32
C TYR A 454 21.31 27.92 34.41
N ARG A 455 22.07 27.02 35.03
CA ARG A 455 23.11 27.38 36.00
C ARG A 455 24.40 27.85 35.34
N GLN A 456 24.79 27.27 34.21
CA GLN A 456 26.08 27.53 33.57
C GLN A 456 26.08 28.73 32.61
N GLU A 457 24.94 29.04 31.97
CA GLU A 457 24.93 30.00 30.85
C GLU A 457 24.48 31.44 31.21
N GLU A 458 24.30 31.81 32.49
CA GLU A 458 23.65 33.09 32.89
C GLU A 458 22.27 33.29 32.22
N ASN A 459 21.71 32.20 31.70
CA ASN A 459 20.46 32.16 30.97
C ASN A 459 19.28 32.14 31.94
N SER A 460 18.29 32.97 31.65
CA SER A 460 17.09 33.06 32.48
C SER A 460 15.98 32.23 31.85
N ILE A 461 15.48 31.24 32.59
CA ILE A 461 14.28 30.48 32.23
C ILE A 461 13.09 31.39 31.89
N LEU A 462 12.98 32.56 32.53
CA LEU A 462 11.95 33.57 32.23
C LEU A 462 12.14 34.23 30.86
N ARG A 463 13.39 34.53 30.47
CA ARG A 463 13.69 35.07 29.12
C ARG A 463 13.36 34.06 28.03
N ASP A 464 13.69 32.79 28.25
CA ASP A 464 13.41 31.73 27.30
C ASP A 464 11.92 31.39 27.22
N ALA A 465 11.22 31.35 28.35
CA ALA A 465 9.76 31.24 28.40
C ALA A 465 9.08 32.39 27.63
N TRP A 466 9.56 33.63 27.82
CA TRP A 466 9.03 34.78 27.09
C TRP A 466 9.25 34.68 25.57
N LYS A 467 10.43 34.18 25.15
CA LYS A 467 10.71 33.95 23.73
C LYS A 467 9.77 32.90 23.13
N VAL A 468 9.55 31.79 23.84
CA VAL A 468 8.60 30.74 23.42
C VAL A 468 7.18 31.29 23.31
N ILE A 469 6.72 32.06 24.30
CA ILE A 469 5.40 32.70 24.29
C ILE A 469 5.26 33.63 23.08
N LYS A 470 6.28 34.43 22.79
CA LYS A 470 6.29 35.32 21.63
C LYS A 470 6.20 34.53 20.32
N GLU A 471 7.00 33.46 20.17
CA GLU A 471 6.97 32.62 18.98
C GLU A 471 5.63 31.90 18.81
N ALA A 472 5.04 31.40 19.89
CA ALA A 472 3.71 30.81 19.87
C ALA A 472 2.64 31.84 19.45
N ALA A 473 2.68 33.06 19.99
CA ALA A 473 1.74 34.12 19.65
C ALA A 473 1.86 34.55 18.18
N GLU A 474 3.08 34.78 17.68
CA GLU A 474 3.34 35.11 16.27
C GLU A 474 2.81 34.01 15.34
N LYS A 475 3.05 32.75 15.69
CA LYS A 475 2.55 31.61 14.93
C LYS A 475 1.03 31.53 14.93
N ILE A 476 0.38 31.67 16.09
CA ILE A 476 -1.09 31.69 16.20
C ILE A 476 -1.66 32.78 15.29
N VAL A 477 -1.13 33.99 15.36
CA VAL A 477 -1.62 35.12 14.53
C VAL A 477 -1.46 34.81 13.04
N ASN A 478 -0.32 34.25 12.63
CA ASN A 478 -0.06 33.93 11.22
C ASN A 478 -0.92 32.77 10.70
N GLU A 479 -1.22 31.77 11.53
CA GLU A 479 -1.95 30.56 11.09
C GLU A 479 -3.47 30.68 11.27
N VAL A 480 -3.96 31.32 12.32
CA VAL A 480 -5.40 31.54 12.55
C VAL A 480 -6.03 32.39 11.44
N TRP A 481 -5.29 33.34 10.88
CA TRP A 481 -5.74 34.10 9.70
C TRP A 481 -5.93 33.22 8.46
N ASN A 482 -5.18 32.13 8.35
CA ASN A 482 -5.27 31.19 7.23
C ASN A 482 -6.32 30.10 7.44
N ILE A 483 -6.66 29.75 8.68
CA ILE A 483 -7.64 28.69 9.00
C ILE A 483 -9.05 29.04 8.51
N VAL A 484 -9.44 30.32 8.55
CA VAL A 484 -10.77 30.79 8.09
C VAL A 484 -10.96 30.65 6.56
N MET A 485 -9.89 30.40 5.80
CA MET A 485 -9.92 30.26 4.33
C MET A 485 -9.58 28.83 3.86
N GLN A 486 -9.48 27.83 4.76
CA GLN A 486 -8.81 26.55 4.49
C GLN A 486 -9.70 25.31 4.30
N GLU A 487 -10.99 25.35 4.67
CA GLU A 487 -11.91 24.24 4.37
C GLU A 487 -12.08 24.09 2.86
N ASP A 488 -12.39 25.20 2.16
CA ASP A 488 -12.48 25.28 0.69
C ASP A 488 -11.21 24.78 0.00
N VAL A 489 -10.03 25.05 0.57
CA VAL A 489 -8.73 24.62 0.03
C VAL A 489 -8.56 23.10 0.12
N THR A 490 -8.97 22.49 1.22
CA THR A 490 -8.78 21.05 1.44
C THR A 490 -9.73 20.25 0.55
N GLU A 491 -10.99 20.68 0.49
CA GLU A 491 -12.00 20.11 -0.41
C GLU A 491 -11.55 20.25 -1.86
N PHE A 492 -11.13 21.45 -2.28
CA PHE A 492 -10.61 21.69 -3.63
C PHE A 492 -9.46 20.75 -3.99
N VAL A 493 -8.48 20.56 -3.10
CA VAL A 493 -7.36 19.65 -3.33
C VAL A 493 -7.84 18.21 -3.43
N ASN A 494 -8.75 17.77 -2.58
CA ASN A 494 -9.28 16.41 -2.57
C ASN A 494 -10.10 16.07 -3.82
N GLU A 495 -10.84 17.03 -4.38
CA GLU A 495 -11.63 16.86 -5.61
C GLU A 495 -10.75 16.91 -6.87
N ASN A 496 -9.75 17.79 -6.87
CA ASN A 496 -8.94 18.09 -8.06
C ASN A 496 -7.63 17.31 -8.12
N SER A 497 -7.33 16.43 -7.15
CA SER A 497 -6.14 15.57 -7.19
C SER A 497 -6.43 14.21 -7.80
N ILE A 498 -5.40 13.60 -8.38
CA ILE A 498 -5.41 12.19 -8.78
C ILE A 498 -5.35 11.35 -7.51
N LYS A 499 -6.14 10.27 -7.48
CA LYS A 499 -6.18 9.30 -6.38
C LYS A 499 -5.73 7.95 -6.93
N ASN A 500 -5.01 7.18 -6.12
CA ASN A 500 -4.90 5.75 -6.39
C ASN A 500 -6.30 5.12 -6.24
N GLY A 501 -6.53 4.02 -6.95
CA GLY A 501 -7.70 3.17 -6.75
C GLY A 501 -7.84 2.75 -5.28
N LYS A 502 -9.05 2.34 -4.89
CA LYS A 502 -9.37 2.03 -3.50
C LYS A 502 -9.07 0.58 -3.17
#